data_AF-A0A5J4KRW7-F1
#
_entry.id   AF-A0A5J4KRW7-F1
#
_cell.length_a   1.000
_cell.length_b   1.000
_cell.length_c   1.000
_cell.angle_alpha   90.00
_cell.angle_beta   90.00
_cell.angle_gamma   90.00
#
_symmetry.space_group_name_H-M   'P 1'
#
loop_
_entity.id
_entity.type
_entity.pdbx_description
1 polymer ?
#
loop_
_entity_poly.entity_id
_entity_poly.type
_entity_poly.pdbx_seq_one_letter_code
_entity_poly.pdbx_strand_id
1 'polypeptide(L)'
;MVLLQRKKHMKTLAQSTGEQSTATGLLLACGALGSLCNIVVLLILGATRPGYNAWQIPDSSLELGPGGWIQITNYIVSGVLLLAFAIGLRRVLRTGCGSTWGPILLGIFGLTFIGIGIFVTDPVLGYPPGASSITTVPGTIHNLFGQLQFISLAAACFVLARREAADPASRGWAWYSVATGLLVVASDVVFVLTFKLLDGGPVGLIARIGIIVSGCWIAQLSIRLMRKKASIA
;
A
#
# COMPACT_ATOMS: atom_id res chain seq x y z
N MET A 1 -37.48 -23.24 30.69
CA MET A 1 -37.46 -22.28 29.56
C MET A 1 -36.25 -21.32 29.59
N VAL A 2 -35.97 -20.66 30.73
CA VAL A 2 -34.86 -19.67 30.87
C VAL A 2 -33.45 -20.22 30.59
N LEU A 3 -33.13 -21.44 31.04
CA LEU A 3 -31.81 -22.08 30.80
C LEU A 3 -31.55 -22.40 29.32
N LEU A 4 -32.60 -22.75 28.56
CA LEU A 4 -32.53 -23.00 27.12
C LEU A 4 -32.32 -21.69 26.35
N GLN A 5 -32.98 -20.61 26.76
CA GLN A 5 -32.75 -19.27 26.19
C GLN A 5 -31.34 -18.76 26.47
N ARG A 6 -30.81 -18.95 27.69
CA ARG A 6 -29.41 -18.62 28.02
C ARG A 6 -28.41 -19.41 27.18
N LYS A 7 -28.58 -20.72 27.04
CA LYS A 7 -27.69 -21.55 26.19
C LYS A 7 -27.74 -21.13 24.72
N LYS A 8 -28.92 -20.83 24.19
CA LYS A 8 -29.09 -20.32 22.82
C LYS A 8 -28.38 -18.97 22.64
N HIS A 9 -28.55 -18.05 23.58
CA HIS A 9 -27.92 -16.73 23.53
C HIS A 9 -26.39 -16.79 23.60
N MET A 10 -25.83 -17.63 24.48
CA MET A 10 -24.37 -17.84 24.55
C MET A 10 -23.81 -18.47 23.28
N LYS A 11 -24.53 -19.41 22.65
CA LYS A 11 -24.11 -20.03 21.39
C LYS A 11 -24.10 -19.02 20.24
N THR A 12 -25.12 -18.17 20.15
CA THR A 12 -25.18 -17.07 19.17
C THR A 12 -24.07 -16.05 19.39
N LEU A 13 -23.78 -15.69 20.65
CA LEU A 13 -22.70 -14.77 20.98
C LEU A 13 -21.33 -15.34 20.55
N ALA A 14 -21.06 -16.60 20.90
CA ALA A 14 -19.83 -17.29 20.53
C ALA A 14 -19.66 -17.43 19.00
N GLN A 15 -20.74 -17.74 18.27
CA GLN A 15 -20.74 -17.76 16.80
C GLN A 15 -20.44 -16.38 16.21
N SER A 16 -21.10 -15.32 16.71
CA SER A 16 -20.87 -13.95 16.22
C SER A 16 -19.44 -13.46 16.48
N THR A 17 -18.87 -13.81 17.63
CA THR A 17 -17.49 -13.46 17.99
C THR A 17 -16.49 -14.22 17.12
N GLY A 18 -16.75 -15.50 16.85
CA GLY A 18 -15.96 -16.33 15.94
C GLY A 18 -15.97 -15.80 14.50
N GLU A 19 -17.14 -15.47 13.96
CA GLU A 19 -17.30 -14.91 12.61
C GLU A 19 -16.65 -13.54 12.48
N GLN A 20 -16.83 -12.64 13.45
CA GLN A 20 -16.16 -11.33 13.48
C GLN A 20 -14.64 -11.48 13.58
N SER A 21 -14.17 -12.51 14.27
CA SER A 21 -12.75 -12.86 14.33
C SER A 21 -12.26 -13.31 12.94
N THR A 22 -12.91 -14.27 12.28
CA THR A 22 -12.49 -14.72 10.95
C THR A 22 -12.52 -13.59 9.92
N ALA A 23 -13.61 -12.82 9.85
CA ALA A 23 -13.75 -11.71 8.91
C ALA A 23 -12.66 -10.65 9.10
N THR A 24 -12.30 -10.31 10.33
CA THR A 24 -11.22 -9.36 10.60
C THR A 24 -9.85 -9.94 10.22
N GLY A 25 -9.64 -11.25 10.37
CA GLY A 25 -8.43 -11.92 9.89
C GLY A 25 -8.27 -11.82 8.37
N LEU A 26 -9.34 -12.08 7.62
CA LEU A 26 -9.36 -11.94 6.16
C LEU A 26 -9.08 -10.50 5.71
N LEU A 27 -9.73 -9.51 6.33
CA LEU A 27 -9.46 -8.10 6.04
C LEU A 27 -8.00 -7.74 6.28
N LEU A 28 -7.39 -8.22 7.37
CA LEU A 28 -5.97 -8.00 7.63
C LEU A 28 -5.08 -8.65 6.57
N ALA A 29 -5.40 -9.87 6.13
CA ALA A 29 -4.65 -10.59 5.11
C ALA A 29 -4.63 -9.86 3.75
N CYS A 30 -5.67 -9.10 3.43
CA CYS A 30 -5.72 -8.26 2.23
C CYS A 30 -4.54 -7.27 2.16
N GLY A 31 -3.98 -6.84 3.29
CA GLY A 31 -2.82 -5.94 3.30
C GLY A 31 -1.59 -6.57 2.68
N ALA A 32 -1.25 -7.80 3.11
CA ALA A 32 -0.14 -8.55 2.55
C ALA A 32 -0.43 -9.00 1.12
N LEU A 33 -1.64 -9.45 0.82
CA LEU A 33 -2.00 -9.88 -0.52
C LEU A 33 -1.92 -8.71 -1.52
N GLY A 34 -2.54 -7.57 -1.20
CA GLY A 34 -2.55 -6.40 -2.07
C GLY A 34 -1.15 -5.85 -2.31
N SER A 35 -0.33 -5.72 -1.27
CA SER A 35 1.01 -5.16 -1.45
C SER A 35 1.97 -6.09 -2.17
N LEU A 36 1.94 -7.40 -1.88
CA LEU A 36 2.82 -8.37 -2.53
C LEU A 36 2.40 -8.66 -3.97
N CYS A 37 1.10 -8.78 -4.26
CA CYS A 37 0.61 -8.91 -5.63
C CYS A 37 1.05 -7.73 -6.48
N ASN A 38 0.92 -6.50 -5.95
CA ASN A 38 1.39 -5.32 -6.66
C ASN A 38 2.87 -5.40 -7.03
N ILE A 39 3.73 -5.75 -6.07
CA ILE A 39 5.17 -5.88 -6.30
C ILE A 39 5.45 -6.96 -7.34
N VAL A 40 4.84 -8.14 -7.23
CA VAL A 40 5.10 -9.26 -8.13
C VAL A 40 4.68 -8.91 -9.57
N VAL A 41 3.47 -8.39 -9.76
CA VAL A 41 2.98 -8.03 -11.10
C VAL A 41 3.84 -6.92 -11.71
N LEU A 42 4.16 -5.88 -10.94
CA LEU A 42 5.04 -4.79 -11.38
C LEU A 42 6.42 -5.31 -11.79
N LEU A 43 7.01 -6.23 -11.02
CA LEU A 43 8.33 -6.78 -11.34
C LEU A 43 8.29 -7.65 -12.59
N ILE A 44 7.24 -8.48 -12.75
CA ILE A 44 7.05 -9.29 -13.96
C ILE A 44 6.91 -8.37 -15.17
N LEU A 45 5.97 -7.42 -15.14
CA LEU A 45 5.76 -6.49 -16.25
C LEU A 45 7.03 -5.67 -16.54
N GLY A 46 7.70 -5.17 -15.50
CA GLY A 46 8.94 -4.42 -15.65
C GLY A 46 10.11 -5.24 -16.21
N ALA A 47 10.09 -6.57 -16.08
CA ALA A 47 11.09 -7.46 -16.66
C ALA A 47 10.74 -7.94 -18.08
N THR A 48 9.45 -8.02 -18.40
CA THR A 48 8.98 -8.62 -19.66
C THR A 48 8.52 -7.61 -20.71
N ARG A 49 8.30 -6.34 -20.34
CA ARG A 49 7.72 -5.33 -21.23
C ARG A 49 8.74 -4.84 -22.28
N PRO A 50 8.47 -5.04 -23.58
CA PRO A 50 9.37 -4.54 -24.63
C PRO A 50 9.52 -3.02 -24.60
N GLY A 51 10.75 -2.54 -24.74
CA GLY A 51 11.07 -1.10 -24.75
C GLY A 51 11.00 -0.42 -23.38
N TYR A 52 10.58 -1.12 -22.32
CA TYR A 52 10.58 -0.59 -20.96
C TYR A 52 11.95 -0.81 -20.31
N ASN A 53 12.54 0.26 -19.79
CA ASN A 53 13.79 0.24 -19.05
C ASN A 53 13.52 0.54 -17.58
N ALA A 54 13.51 -0.50 -16.74
CA ALA A 54 13.27 -0.39 -15.29
C ALA A 54 14.27 0.51 -14.55
N TRP A 55 15.42 0.80 -15.14
CA TRP A 55 16.39 1.75 -14.57
C TRP A 55 15.87 3.19 -14.68
N GLN A 56 15.36 3.58 -15.85
CA GLN A 56 15.08 4.97 -16.20
C GLN A 56 13.59 5.32 -16.12
N ILE A 57 12.73 4.41 -16.55
CA ILE A 57 11.30 4.68 -16.75
C ILE A 57 10.54 4.29 -15.48
N PRO A 58 9.75 5.19 -14.87
CA PRO A 58 8.98 4.89 -13.67
C PRO A 58 7.97 3.77 -13.91
N ASP A 59 7.74 2.95 -12.89
CA ASP A 59 6.86 1.77 -12.96
C ASP A 59 5.42 2.12 -13.34
N SER A 60 4.91 3.32 -13.02
CA SER A 60 3.59 3.79 -13.46
C SER A 60 3.46 3.80 -14.99
N SER A 61 4.56 3.98 -15.72
CA SER A 61 4.53 3.95 -17.18
C SER A 61 4.12 2.59 -17.73
N LEU A 62 4.19 1.50 -16.94
CA LEU A 62 3.72 0.17 -17.35
C LEU A 62 2.21 0.11 -17.62
N GLU A 63 1.45 1.14 -17.25
CA GLU A 63 0.05 1.35 -17.64
C GLU A 63 -0.12 1.74 -19.11
N LEU A 64 0.96 2.21 -19.75
CA LEU A 64 0.96 2.65 -21.13
C LEU A 64 1.31 1.51 -22.11
N GLY A 65 0.78 1.65 -23.32
CA GLY A 65 1.06 0.75 -24.43
C GLY A 65 0.31 -0.59 -24.36
N PRO A 66 0.66 -1.54 -25.26
CA PRO A 66 -0.02 -2.81 -25.36
C PRO A 66 0.02 -3.58 -24.03
N GLY A 67 -1.13 -4.00 -23.50
CA GLY A 67 -1.20 -4.74 -22.23
C GLY A 67 -1.02 -3.88 -20.97
N GLY A 68 -1.04 -2.55 -21.08
CA GLY A 68 -0.98 -1.66 -19.91
C GLY A 68 -2.16 -1.80 -18.95
N TRP A 69 -3.30 -2.30 -19.45
CA TRP A 69 -4.46 -2.66 -18.63
C TRP A 69 -4.14 -3.65 -17.50
N ILE A 70 -3.09 -4.47 -17.62
CA ILE A 70 -2.65 -5.40 -16.57
C ILE A 70 -2.15 -4.60 -15.36
N GLN A 71 -1.35 -3.56 -15.58
CA GLN A 71 -0.83 -2.71 -14.50
C GLN A 71 -1.97 -1.89 -13.87
N ILE A 72 -2.87 -1.34 -14.70
CA ILE A 72 -4.08 -0.64 -14.23
C ILE A 72 -4.93 -1.55 -13.34
N THR A 73 -5.19 -2.78 -13.79
CA THR A 73 -5.97 -3.77 -13.04
C THR A 73 -5.29 -4.12 -11.73
N ASN A 74 -3.97 -4.33 -11.77
CA ASN A 74 -3.17 -4.59 -10.59
C ASN A 74 -3.25 -3.45 -9.56
N TYR A 75 -3.17 -2.20 -9.99
CA TYR A 75 -3.33 -1.05 -9.09
C TYR A 75 -4.72 -0.97 -8.48
N ILE A 76 -5.79 -1.13 -9.27
CA ILE A 76 -7.17 -1.09 -8.77
C ILE A 76 -7.41 -2.23 -7.77
N VAL A 77 -7.04 -3.47 -8.11
CA VAL A 77 -7.21 -4.64 -7.24
C VAL A 77 -6.41 -4.47 -5.94
N SER A 78 -5.16 -4.03 -6.04
CA SER A 78 -4.31 -3.78 -4.88
C SER A 78 -4.90 -2.68 -3.99
N GLY A 79 -5.41 -1.60 -4.59
CA GLY A 79 -6.08 -0.52 -3.87
C GLY A 79 -7.30 -1.00 -3.10
N VAL A 80 -8.18 -1.80 -3.72
CA VAL A 80 -9.35 -2.40 -3.06
C VAL A 80 -8.94 -3.29 -1.88
N LEU A 81 -7.91 -4.13 -2.06
CA LEU A 81 -7.37 -4.98 -0.99
C LEU A 81 -6.78 -4.14 0.16
N LEU A 82 -6.09 -3.04 -0.16
CA LEU A 82 -5.54 -2.13 0.84
C LEU A 82 -6.63 -1.35 1.61
N LEU A 83 -7.76 -1.03 0.96
CA LEU A 83 -8.93 -0.47 1.66
C LEU A 83 -9.54 -1.49 2.61
N ALA A 84 -9.70 -2.74 2.19
CA ALA A 84 -10.14 -3.83 3.06
C ALA A 84 -9.19 -3.99 4.26
N PHE A 85 -7.87 -3.89 4.03
CA PHE A 85 -6.86 -3.87 5.08
C PHE A 85 -7.04 -2.71 6.06
N ALA A 86 -7.25 -1.49 5.57
CA ALA A 86 -7.50 -0.33 6.43
C ALA A 86 -8.73 -0.51 7.33
N ILE A 87 -9.79 -1.13 6.81
CA ILE A 87 -10.98 -1.50 7.60
C ILE A 87 -10.61 -2.54 8.67
N GLY A 88 -9.86 -3.58 8.31
CA GLY A 88 -9.35 -4.58 9.26
C GLY A 88 -8.50 -3.95 10.35
N LEU A 89 -7.64 -3.00 9.97
CA LEU A 89 -6.78 -2.24 10.88
C LEU A 89 -7.61 -1.42 11.87
N ARG A 90 -8.67 -0.74 11.41
CA ARG A 90 -9.58 0.02 12.28
C ARG A 90 -10.28 -0.88 13.29
N ARG A 91 -10.62 -2.12 12.91
CA ARG A 91 -11.27 -3.08 13.82
C ARG A 91 -10.35 -3.53 14.96
N VAL A 92 -9.04 -3.64 14.70
CA VAL A 92 -8.06 -4.07 15.73
C VAL A 92 -7.46 -2.90 16.52
N LEU A 93 -7.31 -1.72 15.91
CA LEU A 93 -6.79 -0.53 16.57
C LEU A 93 -7.94 0.34 17.11
N ARG A 94 -8.57 -0.09 18.21
CA ARG A 94 -9.75 0.62 18.76
C ARG A 94 -9.41 1.84 19.63
N THR A 95 -8.27 1.80 20.32
CA THR A 95 -7.87 2.83 21.30
C THR A 95 -6.38 3.15 21.22
N GLY A 96 -5.98 4.24 21.88
CA GLY A 96 -4.60 4.71 21.98
C GLY A 96 -4.12 5.48 20.76
N CYS A 97 -2.87 5.94 20.81
CA CYS A 97 -2.23 6.66 19.71
C CYS A 97 -2.27 5.85 18.41
N GLY A 98 -2.52 6.53 17.29
CA GLY A 98 -2.59 5.92 15.96
C GLY A 98 -3.83 5.08 15.66
N SER A 99 -4.77 4.92 16.60
CA SER A 99 -6.02 4.16 16.38
C SER A 99 -6.96 4.79 15.34
N THR A 100 -6.91 6.12 15.20
CA THR A 100 -7.69 6.86 14.21
C THR A 100 -6.87 7.10 12.93
N TRP A 101 -5.73 7.77 13.06
CA TRP A 101 -4.93 8.19 11.91
C TRP A 101 -4.24 7.04 11.17
N GLY A 102 -3.85 5.95 11.83
CA GLY A 102 -3.22 4.80 11.17
C GLY A 102 -4.13 4.19 10.08
N PRO A 103 -5.36 3.76 10.43
CA PRO A 103 -6.34 3.29 9.45
C PRO A 103 -6.71 4.33 8.39
N ILE A 104 -6.89 5.60 8.75
CA ILE A 104 -7.25 6.65 7.77
C ILE A 104 -6.15 6.83 6.73
N LEU A 105 -4.89 6.96 7.16
CA LEU A 105 -3.75 7.16 6.25
C LEU A 105 -3.54 5.97 5.33
N LEU A 106 -3.70 4.74 5.83
CA LEU A 106 -3.61 3.54 5.00
C LEU A 106 -4.83 3.35 4.10
N GLY A 107 -6.00 3.88 4.49
CA GLY A 107 -7.16 3.99 3.61
C GLY A 107 -6.92 4.97 2.46
N ILE A 108 -6.36 6.15 2.75
CA ILE A 108 -5.95 7.13 1.72
C ILE A 108 -4.93 6.51 0.77
N PHE A 109 -3.93 5.80 1.29
CA PHE A 109 -2.96 5.05 0.48
C PHE A 109 -3.62 4.00 -0.43
N GLY A 110 -4.64 3.28 0.05
CA GLY A 110 -5.42 2.37 -0.79
C GLY A 110 -6.23 3.10 -1.87
N LEU A 111 -6.81 4.26 -1.56
CA LEU A 111 -7.54 5.10 -2.52
C LEU A 111 -6.62 5.63 -3.62
N THR A 112 -5.38 6.03 -3.28
CA THR A 112 -4.44 6.55 -4.28
C THR A 112 -4.07 5.49 -5.31
N PHE A 113 -3.97 4.21 -4.91
CA PHE A 113 -3.81 3.08 -5.83
C PHE A 113 -4.95 2.97 -6.86
N ILE A 114 -6.19 3.15 -6.42
CA ILE A 114 -7.34 3.16 -7.34
C ILE A 114 -7.28 4.40 -8.25
N GLY A 115 -6.93 5.55 -7.68
CA GLY A 115 -6.76 6.81 -8.41
C GLY A 115 -5.75 6.70 -9.54
N ILE A 116 -4.53 6.21 -9.27
CA ILE A 116 -3.49 6.06 -10.31
C ILE A 116 -3.91 5.09 -11.41
N GLY A 117 -4.64 4.00 -11.08
CA GLY A 117 -5.14 3.07 -12.10
C GLY A 117 -6.25 3.65 -12.98
N ILE A 118 -7.04 4.61 -12.48
CA ILE A 118 -8.10 5.28 -13.26
C ILE A 118 -7.51 6.40 -14.12
N PHE A 119 -6.66 7.23 -13.52
CA PHE A 119 -6.02 8.36 -14.20
C PHE A 119 -4.64 7.92 -14.65
N VAL A 120 -4.54 7.44 -15.89
CA VAL A 120 -3.29 6.89 -16.45
C VAL A 120 -2.23 7.99 -16.59
N THR A 121 -0.97 7.65 -16.28
CA THR A 121 0.16 8.57 -16.41
C THR A 121 0.42 9.01 -17.86
N ASP A 122 1.07 10.17 -18.03
CA ASP A 122 1.57 10.60 -19.33
C ASP A 122 2.83 9.80 -19.75
N PRO A 123 3.08 9.65 -21.07
CA PRO A 123 4.35 9.16 -21.59
C PRO A 123 5.54 9.99 -21.10
N VAL A 124 6.61 9.32 -20.71
CA VAL A 124 7.86 9.96 -20.25
C VAL A 124 9.06 9.24 -20.85
N LEU A 125 10.16 9.97 -21.05
CA LEU A 125 11.44 9.42 -21.52
C LEU A 125 11.31 8.59 -22.82
N GLY A 126 10.37 8.96 -23.70
CA GLY A 126 10.13 8.27 -24.97
C GLY A 126 9.43 6.92 -24.84
N TYR A 127 8.88 6.59 -23.66
CA TYR A 127 8.09 5.38 -23.44
C TYR A 127 6.59 5.68 -23.36
N PRO A 128 5.72 4.89 -24.04
CA PRO A 128 6.09 3.83 -24.98
C PRO A 128 6.71 4.39 -26.27
N PRO A 129 7.49 3.59 -27.03
CA PRO A 129 8.16 4.07 -28.24
C PRO A 129 7.19 4.77 -29.20
N GLY A 130 7.55 6.00 -29.61
CA GLY A 130 6.74 6.82 -30.52
C GLY A 130 5.65 7.66 -29.85
N ALA A 131 5.47 7.58 -28.53
CA ALA A 131 4.54 8.43 -27.81
C ALA A 131 5.10 9.83 -27.57
N SER A 132 4.27 10.86 -27.76
CA SER A 132 4.60 12.24 -27.44
C SER A 132 4.48 12.50 -25.93
N SER A 133 5.53 13.05 -25.31
CA SER A 133 5.54 13.44 -23.89
C SER A 133 4.79 14.74 -23.65
N ILE A 134 3.48 14.74 -23.87
CA ILE A 134 2.58 15.88 -23.62
C ILE A 134 1.95 15.71 -22.24
N THR A 135 2.01 16.75 -21.42
CA THR A 135 1.30 16.75 -20.13
C THR A 135 -0.21 16.82 -20.34
N THR A 136 -0.94 15.89 -19.73
CA THR A 136 -2.41 15.86 -19.78
C THR A 136 -3.03 16.06 -18.39
N VAL A 137 -4.33 16.34 -18.35
CA VAL A 137 -5.08 16.42 -17.08
C VAL A 137 -5.08 15.06 -16.35
N PRO A 138 -5.39 13.91 -17.00
CA PRO A 138 -5.24 12.60 -16.36
C PRO A 138 -3.85 12.34 -15.81
N GLY A 139 -2.79 12.60 -16.58
CA GLY A 139 -1.41 12.41 -16.10
C GLY A 139 -1.04 13.34 -14.94
N THR A 140 -1.56 14.57 -14.91
CA THR A 140 -1.39 15.47 -13.76
C THR A 140 -2.09 14.90 -12.51
N ILE A 141 -3.32 14.41 -12.65
CA ILE A 141 -4.06 13.79 -11.54
C ILE A 141 -3.35 12.51 -11.06
N HIS A 142 -2.82 11.69 -11.98
CA HIS A 142 -1.98 10.53 -11.67
C HIS A 142 -0.82 10.92 -10.74
N ASN A 143 -0.07 11.94 -11.13
CA ASN A 143 1.09 12.40 -10.38
C ASN A 143 0.70 12.91 -8.98
N LEU A 144 -0.45 13.59 -8.85
CA LEU A 144 -0.98 14.02 -7.55
C LEU A 144 -1.34 12.83 -6.65
N PHE A 145 -1.98 11.79 -7.20
CA PHE A 145 -2.24 10.56 -6.46
C PHE A 145 -0.95 9.85 -6.06
N GLY A 146 0.05 9.81 -6.94
CA GLY A 146 1.38 9.29 -6.63
C GLY A 146 2.03 10.01 -5.45
N GLN A 147 2.05 11.34 -5.44
CA GLN A 147 2.58 12.11 -4.31
C GLN A 147 1.81 11.83 -3.01
N LEU A 148 0.48 11.83 -3.08
CA LEU A 148 -0.37 11.53 -1.92
C LEU A 148 -0.13 10.10 -1.40
N GLN A 149 0.18 9.15 -2.28
CA GLN A 149 0.51 7.76 -1.94
C GLN A 149 1.77 7.69 -1.06
N PHE A 150 2.88 8.29 -1.50
CA PHE A 150 4.13 8.28 -0.71
C PHE A 150 3.98 9.03 0.62
N ILE A 151 3.33 10.21 0.61
CA ILE A 151 3.11 11.02 1.82
C ILE A 151 2.24 10.29 2.84
N SER A 152 1.10 9.74 2.42
CA SER A 152 0.16 9.07 3.32
C SER A 152 0.79 7.83 3.97
N LEU A 153 1.57 7.06 3.23
CA LEU A 153 2.27 5.90 3.77
C LEU A 153 3.40 6.30 4.74
N ALA A 154 4.21 7.28 4.39
CA ALA A 154 5.26 7.77 5.28
C ALA A 154 4.67 8.26 6.61
N ALA A 155 3.58 9.05 6.55
CA ALA A 155 2.85 9.48 7.72
C ALA A 155 2.30 8.29 8.53
N ALA A 156 1.74 7.26 7.86
CA ALA A 156 1.26 6.06 8.53
C ALA A 156 2.37 5.32 9.29
N CYS A 157 3.56 5.24 8.69
CA CYS A 157 4.74 4.65 9.31
C CYS A 157 5.10 5.36 10.62
N PHE A 158 5.16 6.70 10.63
CA PHE A 158 5.48 7.47 11.84
C PHE A 158 4.38 7.41 12.90
N VAL A 159 3.10 7.47 12.48
CA VAL A 159 1.95 7.38 13.39
C VAL A 159 1.93 6.03 14.11
N LEU A 160 2.13 4.93 13.37
CA LEU A 160 2.16 3.60 13.96
C LEU A 160 3.47 3.32 14.71
N ALA A 161 4.60 3.90 14.29
CA ALA A 161 5.84 3.84 15.06
C ALA A 161 5.66 4.46 16.46
N ARG A 162 5.04 5.65 16.55
CA ARG A 162 4.77 6.32 17.83
C ARG A 162 3.88 5.47 18.74
N ARG A 163 2.89 4.78 18.16
CA ARG A 163 2.04 3.85 18.91
C ARG A 163 2.87 2.71 19.49
N GLU A 164 3.71 2.08 18.68
CA GLU A 164 4.48 0.89 19.05
C GLU A 164 5.65 1.24 19.98
N ALA A 165 6.14 2.48 19.96
CA ALA A 165 7.16 2.97 20.89
C ALA A 165 6.69 3.03 22.36
N ALA A 166 5.37 3.04 22.59
CA ALA A 166 4.80 3.01 23.94
C ALA A 166 5.01 1.66 24.65
N ASP A 167 5.26 0.58 23.89
CA ASP A 167 5.54 -0.75 24.42
C ASP A 167 7.03 -1.10 24.23
N PRO A 168 7.80 -1.31 25.31
CA PRO A 168 9.22 -1.69 25.22
C PRO A 168 9.48 -2.91 24.34
N ALA A 169 8.58 -3.91 24.34
CA ALA A 169 8.71 -5.11 23.52
C ALA A 169 8.52 -4.84 22.00
N SER A 170 7.93 -3.69 21.66
CA SER A 170 7.65 -3.28 20.29
C SER A 170 8.61 -2.22 19.74
N ARG A 171 9.65 -1.83 20.50
CA ARG A 171 10.64 -0.79 20.10
C ARG A 171 11.38 -1.08 18.80
N GLY A 172 11.79 -2.32 18.57
CA GLY A 172 12.45 -2.69 17.31
C GLY A 172 11.55 -2.46 16.08
N TRP A 173 10.25 -2.71 16.23
CA TRP A 173 9.26 -2.47 15.18
C TRP A 173 8.94 -0.99 15.00
N ALA A 174 8.96 -0.21 16.08
CA ALA A 174 8.86 1.25 16.00
C ALA A 174 10.02 1.82 15.17
N TRP A 175 11.27 1.41 15.43
CA TRP A 175 12.44 1.84 14.66
C TRP A 175 12.39 1.38 13.21
N TYR A 176 12.00 0.13 12.95
CA TYR A 176 11.80 -0.36 11.59
C TYR A 176 10.76 0.48 10.82
N SER A 177 9.66 0.87 11.48
CA SER A 177 8.64 1.73 10.88
C SER A 177 9.16 3.16 10.62
N VAL A 178 9.93 3.74 11.55
CA VAL A 178 10.59 5.04 11.34
C VAL A 178 11.55 4.98 10.15
N ALA A 179 12.41 3.96 10.10
CA ALA A 179 13.37 3.78 9.01
C ALA A 179 12.66 3.61 7.66
N THR A 180 11.58 2.82 7.61
CA THR A 180 10.74 2.68 6.42
C THR A 180 10.16 4.03 6.00
N GLY A 181 9.55 4.77 6.93
CA GLY A 181 8.98 6.09 6.63
C GLY A 181 10.01 7.08 6.08
N LEU A 182 11.21 7.11 6.65
CA LEU A 182 12.32 7.93 6.16
C LEU A 182 12.79 7.50 4.76
N LEU A 183 12.91 6.19 4.52
CA LEU A 183 13.28 5.67 3.19
C LEU A 183 12.22 5.98 2.14
N VAL A 184 10.93 5.92 2.47
CA VAL A 184 9.84 6.30 1.57
C VAL A 184 9.91 7.78 1.22
N VAL A 185 10.11 8.67 2.21
CA VAL A 185 10.29 10.12 1.95
C VAL A 185 11.55 10.38 1.13
N ALA A 186 12.68 9.76 1.48
CA ALA A 186 13.92 9.93 0.75
C ALA A 186 13.77 9.45 -0.71
N SER A 187 13.12 8.31 -0.93
CA SER A 187 12.85 7.78 -2.26
C SER A 187 12.00 8.74 -3.10
N ASP A 188 10.93 9.30 -2.52
CA ASP A 188 10.04 10.24 -3.22
C ASP A 188 10.76 11.57 -3.55
N VAL A 189 11.47 12.16 -2.59
CA VAL A 189 12.24 13.39 -2.82
C VAL A 189 13.33 13.18 -3.87
N VAL A 190 14.10 12.08 -3.77
CA VAL A 190 15.17 11.76 -4.72
C VAL A 190 14.59 11.46 -6.10
N PHE A 191 13.43 10.80 -6.18
CA PHE A 191 12.70 10.59 -7.43
C PHE A 191 12.36 11.92 -8.11
N VAL A 192 11.69 12.83 -7.39
CA VAL A 192 11.25 14.13 -7.93
C VAL A 192 12.45 14.98 -8.38
N LEU A 193 13.52 15.00 -7.57
CA LEU A 193 14.74 15.74 -7.92
C LEU A 193 15.44 15.13 -9.14
N THR A 194 15.58 13.81 -9.18
CA THR A 194 16.23 13.13 -10.31
C THR A 194 15.44 13.34 -11.60
N PHE A 195 14.11 13.20 -11.56
CA PHE A 195 13.26 13.40 -12.72
C PHE A 195 13.31 14.83 -13.27
N LYS A 196 13.48 15.85 -12.40
CA LYS A 196 13.55 17.26 -12.80
C LYS A 196 14.94 17.71 -13.23
N LEU A 197 15.99 17.10 -12.69
CA LEU A 197 17.36 17.63 -12.80
C LEU A 197 18.29 16.75 -13.65
N LEU A 198 17.95 15.48 -13.87
CA LEU A 198 18.82 14.50 -14.53
C LEU A 198 18.07 13.79 -15.66
N ASP A 199 18.25 14.28 -16.88
CA ASP A 199 17.72 13.64 -18.08
C ASP A 199 18.22 12.19 -18.18
N GLY A 200 17.29 11.23 -18.14
CA GLY A 200 17.60 9.81 -18.21
C GLY A 200 18.26 9.22 -16.96
N GLY A 201 18.18 9.90 -15.81
CA GLY A 201 18.63 9.39 -14.50
C GLY A 201 17.87 8.14 -14.04
N PRO A 202 18.29 7.50 -12.93
CA PRO A 202 17.75 6.21 -12.45
C PRO A 202 16.36 6.31 -11.79
N VAL A 203 15.46 7.11 -12.37
CA VAL A 203 14.14 7.43 -11.81
C VAL A 203 13.30 6.17 -11.61
N GLY A 204 13.35 5.24 -12.57
CA GLY A 204 12.68 3.93 -12.47
C GLY A 204 13.16 3.11 -11.28
N LEU A 205 14.48 3.00 -11.10
CA LEU A 205 15.05 2.27 -9.97
C LEU A 205 14.65 2.92 -8.63
N ILE A 206 14.76 4.24 -8.53
CA ILE A 206 14.44 4.98 -7.30
C ILE A 206 12.98 4.74 -6.92
N ALA A 207 12.05 4.93 -7.86
CA ALA A 207 10.62 4.67 -7.63
C ALA A 207 10.38 3.24 -7.15
N ARG A 208 11.02 2.27 -7.80
CA ARG A 208 10.87 0.84 -7.50
C ARG A 208 11.33 0.49 -6.09
N ILE A 209 12.46 1.05 -5.63
CA ILE A 209 12.94 0.86 -4.26
C ILE A 209 11.88 1.36 -3.26
N GLY A 210 11.35 2.57 -3.48
CA GLY A 210 10.27 3.11 -2.66
C GLY A 210 9.06 2.18 -2.61
N ILE A 211 8.56 1.75 -3.76
CA ILE A 211 7.39 0.86 -3.88
C ILE A 211 7.61 -0.48 -3.15
N ILE A 212 8.80 -1.09 -3.29
CA ILE A 212 9.11 -2.36 -2.63
C ILE A 212 9.21 -2.19 -1.12
N VAL A 213 9.91 -1.16 -0.64
CA VAL A 213 10.03 -0.85 0.80
C VAL A 213 8.63 -0.64 1.40
N SER A 214 7.81 0.15 0.71
CA SER A 214 6.41 0.41 1.07
C SER A 214 5.59 -0.88 1.17
N GLY A 215 5.60 -1.71 0.13
CA GLY A 215 4.78 -2.91 0.10
C GLY A 215 5.23 -3.99 1.09
N CYS A 216 6.54 -4.11 1.31
CA CYS A 216 7.12 -4.99 2.34
C CYS A 216 6.67 -4.57 3.75
N TRP A 217 6.69 -3.28 4.08
CA TRP A 217 6.25 -2.80 5.39
C TRP A 217 4.77 -3.09 5.62
N ILE A 218 3.91 -2.88 4.61
CA ILE A 218 2.47 -3.20 4.71
C ILE A 218 2.25 -4.70 4.92
N ALA A 219 2.95 -5.54 4.15
CA ALA A 219 2.85 -6.99 4.30
C ALA A 219 3.26 -7.45 5.69
N GLN A 220 4.38 -6.94 6.22
CA GLN A 220 4.84 -7.26 7.56
C GLN A 220 3.90 -6.75 8.65
N LEU A 221 3.34 -5.54 8.51
CA LEU A 221 2.33 -5.01 9.42
C LEU A 221 1.10 -5.92 9.45
N SER A 222 0.59 -6.30 8.28
CA SER A 222 -0.53 -7.24 8.14
C SER A 222 -0.26 -8.57 8.84
N ILE A 223 0.88 -9.21 8.55
CA ILE A 223 1.28 -10.49 9.16
C ILE A 223 1.42 -10.37 10.68
N ARG A 224 2.05 -9.29 11.18
CA ARG A 224 2.23 -9.05 12.62
C ARG A 224 0.89 -8.92 13.34
N LEU A 225 -0.08 -8.21 12.75
CA LEU A 225 -1.42 -8.05 13.33
C LEU A 225 -2.20 -9.36 13.34
N MET A 226 -2.09 -10.17 12.29
CA MET A 226 -2.70 -11.51 12.26
C MET A 226 -2.09 -12.43 13.31
N ARG A 227 -0.76 -12.41 13.50
CA ARG A 227 -0.07 -13.21 14.53
C ARG A 227 -0.44 -12.80 15.96
N LYS A 228 -0.43 -11.50 16.26
CA LYS A 228 -0.84 -10.98 17.58
C LYS A 228 -2.28 -11.38 17.93
N LYS A 229 -3.15 -11.47 16.92
CA LYS A 229 -4.53 -11.92 17.12
C LYS A 229 -4.61 -13.42 17.38
N ALA A 230 -3.86 -14.23 16.63
CA ALA A 230 -3.81 -15.68 16.83
C ALA A 230 -3.26 -16.06 18.22
N SER A 231 -2.39 -15.24 18.83
CA SER A 231 -1.89 -15.48 20.19
C SER A 231 -2.86 -15.09 21.31
N ILE A 232 -3.95 -14.37 21.00
CA ILE A 232 -4.94 -13.90 21.99
C ILE A 232 -6.25 -14.72 21.91
N ALA A 233 -6.47 -15.45 20.79
CA ALA A 233 -7.62 -16.32 20.56
C ALA A 233 -7.36 -17.73 21.11
#